data_AF-A0A368A457-F1
#
_entry.id   AF-A0A368A457-F1
#
_cell.length_a   1.000
_cell.length_b   1.000
_cell.length_c   1.000
_cell.angle_alpha   90.00
_cell.angle_beta   90.00
_cell.angle_gamma   90.00
#
_symmetry.space_group_name_H-M   'P 1'
#
loop_
_entity.id
_entity.type
_entity.pdbx_description
1 polymer ?
#
loop_
_entity_poly.entity_id
_entity_poly.type
_entity_poly.pdbx_seq_one_letter_code
_entity_poly.pdbx_strand_id
1 'polypeptide(L)'
;MIPLEKKIIQMISKKGPIQISEYMKICMTDPEHGYYQTRKPFGLEGDFTTAPEISQIFGEIIAIWVISTWRQMSKPPYFLLCEAGPGRGTLMDDILRSLKKLVPEFLESAKIILIEKSTRLIEIQKKNFFHIVSTYNGLEIS
;
A
#
# COMPACT_ATOMS: atom_id res chain seq x y z
N MET A 1 -20.02 15.60 21.22
CA MET A 1 -18.71 15.98 20.69
C MET A 1 -17.81 14.75 20.72
N ILE A 2 -17.40 14.27 19.56
CA ILE A 2 -16.54 13.08 19.45
C ILE A 2 -15.12 13.41 19.98
N PRO A 3 -14.37 12.44 20.55
CA PRO A 3 -13.06 12.72 21.15
C PRO A 3 -12.07 13.47 20.23
N LEU A 4 -12.03 13.11 18.94
CA LEU A 4 -11.17 13.77 17.95
C LEU A 4 -11.58 15.23 17.67
N GLU A 5 -12.87 15.52 17.68
CA GLU A 5 -13.40 16.88 17.49
C GLU A 5 -12.94 17.79 18.64
N LYS A 6 -12.99 17.31 19.89
CA LYS A 6 -12.45 18.05 21.05
C LYS A 6 -10.97 18.38 20.87
N LYS A 7 -10.17 17.41 20.40
CA LYS A 7 -8.72 17.56 20.17
C LYS A 7 -8.43 18.63 19.10
N ILE A 8 -9.17 18.61 18.00
CA ILE A 8 -9.05 19.59 16.90
C ILE A 8 -9.44 20.99 17.39
N ILE A 9 -10.56 21.12 18.11
CA ILE A 9 -10.98 22.41 18.69
C ILE A 9 -9.89 22.96 19.63
N GLN A 10 -9.34 22.13 20.51
CA GLN A 10 -8.25 22.55 21.40
C GLN A 10 -6.99 23.00 20.64
N MET A 11 -6.64 22.33 19.54
CA MET A 11 -5.53 22.74 18.68
C MET A 11 -5.79 24.10 18.03
N ILE A 12 -6.98 24.31 17.48
CA ILE A 12 -7.37 25.57 16.83
C ILE A 12 -7.38 26.71 17.85
N SER A 13 -7.94 26.50 19.04
CA SER A 13 -7.95 27.51 20.10
C SER A 13 -6.56 27.92 20.57
N LYS A 14 -5.56 27.02 20.49
CA LYS A 14 -4.18 27.30 20.94
C LYS A 14 -3.27 27.84 19.84
N LYS A 15 -3.44 27.40 18.60
CA LYS A 15 -2.52 27.66 17.49
C LYS A 15 -3.12 28.51 16.36
N GLY A 16 -4.41 28.84 16.47
CA GLY A 16 -5.17 29.49 15.40
C GLY A 16 -5.72 28.48 14.38
N PRO A 17 -6.38 28.98 13.32
CA PRO A 17 -6.95 28.14 12.27
C PRO A 17 -5.92 27.18 11.66
N ILE A 18 -6.35 25.94 11.39
CA ILE A 18 -5.51 24.93 10.72
C ILE A 18 -5.88 24.83 9.23
N GLN A 19 -4.92 24.41 8.41
CA GLN A 19 -5.19 24.11 7.00
C GLN A 19 -6.07 22.87 6.86
N ILE A 20 -6.82 22.78 5.75
CA ILE A 20 -7.61 21.59 5.42
C ILE A 20 -6.72 20.34 5.32
N SER A 21 -5.51 20.47 4.78
CA SER A 21 -4.52 19.38 4.70
C SER A 21 -4.19 18.80 6.07
N GLU A 22 -4.04 19.67 7.08
CA GLU A 22 -3.74 19.27 8.45
C GLU A 22 -4.94 18.66 9.15
N TYR A 23 -6.13 19.23 8.95
CA TYR A 23 -7.39 18.61 9.40
C TYR A 23 -7.55 17.19 8.83
N MET A 24 -7.40 17.02 7.51
CA MET A 24 -7.51 15.73 6.84
C MET A 24 -6.48 14.73 7.36
N LYS A 25 -5.23 15.17 7.57
CA LYS A 25 -4.18 14.34 8.17
C LYS A 25 -4.58 13.85 9.57
N ILE A 26 -5.07 14.73 10.43
CA ILE A 26 -5.53 14.37 11.79
C ILE A 26 -6.68 13.35 11.71
N CYS A 27 -7.71 13.62 10.90
CA CYS A 27 -8.85 12.71 10.74
C CYS A 27 -8.45 11.32 10.23
N MET A 28 -7.45 11.24 9.35
CA MET A 28 -7.00 9.97 8.77
C MET A 28 -6.06 9.20 9.69
N THR A 29 -5.10 9.88 10.33
CA THR A 29 -3.93 9.24 10.94
C THR A 29 -3.76 9.48 12.43
N ASP A 30 -4.67 10.16 13.12
CA ASP A 30 -4.61 10.32 14.57
C ASP A 30 -4.46 8.94 15.26
N PRO A 31 -3.47 8.76 16.17
CA PRO A 31 -3.19 7.44 16.75
C PRO A 31 -4.35 6.81 17.50
N GLU A 32 -5.21 7.61 18.15
CA GLU A 32 -6.27 7.12 19.03
C GLU A 32 -7.63 7.12 18.34
N HIS A 33 -7.85 8.02 17.39
CA HIS A 33 -9.16 8.28 16.80
C HIS A 33 -9.15 8.40 15.28
N GLY A 34 -7.98 8.29 14.66
CA GLY A 34 -7.82 8.37 13.21
C GLY A 34 -8.52 7.20 12.53
N TYR A 35 -9.10 7.47 11.37
CA TYR A 35 -9.86 6.48 10.60
C TYR A 35 -9.04 5.22 10.30
N TYR A 36 -7.79 5.36 9.83
CA TYR A 36 -6.94 4.21 9.49
C TYR A 36 -6.36 3.48 10.71
N GLN A 37 -6.39 4.10 11.89
CA GLN A 37 -5.88 3.52 13.14
C GLN A 37 -6.97 2.75 13.90
N THR A 38 -8.17 3.31 13.97
CA THR A 38 -9.27 2.76 14.78
C THR A 38 -10.18 1.80 14.02
N ARG A 39 -10.24 1.89 12.69
CA ARG A 39 -11.08 1.02 11.87
C ARG A 39 -10.29 -0.06 11.14
N LYS A 40 -11.02 -1.06 10.66
CA LYS A 40 -10.55 -2.02 9.65
C LYS A 40 -11.14 -1.62 8.29
N PRO A 41 -10.57 -0.62 7.59
CA PRO A 41 -11.19 -0.07 6.39
C PRO A 41 -11.13 -0.99 5.16
N PHE A 42 -10.39 -2.11 5.23
CA PHE A 42 -10.13 -2.99 4.09
C PHE A 42 -10.75 -4.39 4.27
N GLY A 43 -11.32 -4.94 3.20
CA GLY A 43 -11.87 -6.30 3.13
C GLY A 43 -13.41 -6.32 3.16
N LEU A 44 -14.01 -7.53 3.14
CA LEU A 44 -15.46 -7.74 3.10
C LEU A 44 -16.25 -7.08 4.25
N GLU A 45 -15.61 -6.87 5.40
CA GLU A 45 -16.18 -6.18 6.58
C GLU A 45 -15.72 -4.72 6.71
N GLY A 46 -14.95 -4.20 5.74
CA GLY A 46 -14.43 -2.84 5.72
C GLY A 46 -15.19 -1.92 4.77
N ASP A 47 -15.00 -0.61 4.94
CA ASP A 47 -15.70 0.42 4.15
C ASP A 47 -15.18 0.55 2.70
N PHE A 48 -14.10 -0.16 2.33
CA PHE A 48 -13.54 -0.16 0.97
C PHE A 48 -13.33 -1.58 0.42
N THR A 49 -14.08 -1.91 -0.64
CA THR A 49 -13.73 -3.00 -1.58
C THR A 49 -12.88 -2.42 -2.70
N THR A 50 -11.62 -2.84 -2.82
CA THR A 50 -10.72 -2.40 -3.90
C THR A 50 -10.75 -3.36 -5.08
N ALA A 51 -10.42 -2.89 -6.29
CA ALA A 51 -10.49 -3.71 -7.51
C ALA A 51 -9.74 -5.06 -7.44
N PRO A 52 -8.56 -5.17 -6.80
CA PRO A 52 -7.90 -6.47 -6.60
C PRO A 52 -8.70 -7.44 -5.72
N GLU A 53 -9.51 -6.94 -4.79
CA GLU A 53 -10.35 -7.77 -3.91
C GLU A 53 -11.65 -8.22 -4.61
N ILE A 54 -11.99 -7.63 -5.76
CA ILE A 54 -13.17 -8.01 -6.56
C ILE A 54 -12.83 -9.14 -7.54
N SER A 55 -11.65 -9.09 -8.17
CA SER A 55 -11.27 -10.11 -9.15
C SER A 55 -9.76 -10.21 -9.35
N GLN A 56 -9.26 -11.45 -9.28
CA GLN A 56 -7.90 -11.84 -9.64
C GLN A 56 -7.51 -11.38 -11.06
N ILE A 57 -8.47 -11.28 -11.98
CA ILE A 57 -8.23 -10.86 -13.37
C ILE A 57 -7.56 -9.48 -13.42
N PHE A 58 -7.86 -8.60 -12.47
CA PHE A 58 -7.23 -7.30 -12.38
C PHE A 58 -5.71 -7.41 -12.22
N GLY A 59 -5.25 -8.24 -11.28
CA GLY A 59 -3.82 -8.46 -11.07
C GLY A 59 -3.12 -9.14 -12.26
N GLU A 60 -3.80 -10.07 -12.94
CA GLU A 60 -3.27 -10.73 -14.14
C GLU A 60 -3.07 -9.73 -15.31
N ILE A 61 -4.02 -8.82 -15.52
CA ILE A 61 -3.90 -7.77 -16.54
C ILE A 61 -2.74 -6.83 -16.22
N ILE A 62 -2.58 -6.43 -14.96
CA ILE A 62 -1.44 -5.62 -14.54
C ILE A 62 -0.12 -6.38 -14.74
N ALA A 63 -0.07 -7.68 -14.48
CA ALA A 63 1.12 -8.49 -14.73
C ALA A 63 1.52 -8.47 -16.22
N ILE A 64 0.55 -8.59 -17.13
CA ILE A 64 0.79 -8.49 -18.57
C ILE A 64 1.35 -7.10 -18.94
N TRP A 65 0.79 -6.04 -18.37
CA TRP A 65 1.30 -4.67 -18.58
C TRP A 65 2.74 -4.51 -18.07
N VAL A 66 3.04 -5.05 -16.88
CA VAL A 66 4.39 -5.04 -16.28
C VAL A 66 5.40 -5.77 -17.19
N ILE A 67 5.06 -6.97 -17.68
CA ILE A 67 5.90 -7.74 -18.62
C ILE A 67 6.14 -6.94 -19.90
N SER A 68 5.07 -6.37 -20.46
CA SER A 68 5.14 -5.59 -21.70
C SER A 68 6.08 -4.39 -21.54
N THR A 69 5.96 -3.66 -20.43
CA THR A 69 6.80 -2.50 -20.11
C THR A 69 8.26 -2.90 -19.96
N TRP A 70 8.56 -3.96 -19.21
CA TRP A 70 9.93 -4.47 -19.04
C TRP A 70 10.57 -4.88 -20.38
N ARG A 71 9.81 -5.53 -21.28
CA ARG A 71 10.28 -5.87 -22.63
C ARG A 71 10.53 -4.63 -23.48
N GLN A 72 9.65 -3.62 -23.41
CA GLN A 72 9.84 -2.35 -24.11
C GLN A 72 11.05 -1.57 -23.61
N MET A 73 11.41 -1.75 -22.34
CA MET A 73 12.65 -1.22 -21.75
C MET A 73 13.90 -2.06 -22.09
N SER A 74 13.82 -2.95 -23.07
CA SER A 74 14.90 -3.86 -23.48
C SER A 74 15.36 -4.81 -22.38
N LYS A 75 14.44 -5.26 -21.52
CA LYS A 75 14.68 -6.26 -20.47
C LYS A 75 15.87 -5.89 -19.56
N PRO A 76 15.79 -4.76 -18.82
CA PRO A 76 16.87 -4.40 -17.91
C PRO A 76 17.16 -5.54 -16.93
N PRO A 77 18.45 -5.87 -16.69
CA PRO A 77 18.85 -6.99 -15.82
C PRO A 77 18.64 -6.70 -14.33
N TYR A 78 18.38 -5.44 -13.98
CA TYR A 78 18.03 -5.03 -12.62
C TYR A 78 17.05 -3.84 -12.66
N PHE A 79 15.93 -3.97 -11.96
CA PHE A 79 14.97 -2.88 -11.77
C PHE A 79 14.13 -3.09 -10.50
N LEU A 80 13.40 -2.05 -10.11
CA LEU A 80 12.49 -2.08 -8.97
C LEU A 80 11.04 -2.22 -9.46
N LEU A 81 10.29 -3.17 -8.90
CA LEU A 81 8.84 -3.22 -9.04
C LEU A 81 8.24 -2.79 -7.70
N CYS A 82 7.73 -1.55 -7.65
CA CYS A 82 7.25 -0.93 -6.43
C CYS A 82 5.72 -0.79 -6.43
N GLU A 83 5.08 -1.09 -5.30
CA GLU A 83 3.67 -0.78 -5.06
C GLU A 83 3.53 0.12 -3.82
N ALA A 84 2.83 1.25 -3.99
CA ALA A 84 2.57 2.21 -2.91
C ALA A 84 1.17 1.99 -2.33
N GLY A 85 1.08 1.82 -1.01
CA GLY A 85 -0.16 1.49 -0.32
C GLY A 85 -0.76 0.14 -0.75
N PRO A 86 -0.02 -0.98 -0.68
CA PRO A 86 -0.47 -2.27 -1.21
C PRO A 86 -1.62 -2.91 -0.41
N GLY A 87 -2.04 -2.30 0.71
CA GLY A 87 -3.13 -2.83 1.53
C GLY A 87 -2.76 -4.20 2.10
N ARG A 88 -3.48 -5.25 1.71
CA ARG A 88 -3.18 -6.64 2.10
C ARG A 88 -2.11 -7.29 1.20
N GLY A 89 -1.72 -6.61 0.12
CA GLY A 89 -0.79 -7.05 -0.90
C GLY A 89 -1.40 -7.98 -1.96
N THR A 90 -2.73 -8.12 -1.99
CA THR A 90 -3.45 -8.98 -2.94
C THR A 90 -3.06 -8.73 -4.40
N LEU A 91 -2.91 -7.46 -4.79
CA LEU A 91 -2.47 -7.09 -6.15
C LEU A 91 -1.06 -7.62 -6.46
N MET A 92 -0.09 -7.35 -5.59
CA MET A 92 1.27 -7.87 -5.77
C MET A 92 1.31 -9.40 -5.83
N ASP A 93 0.49 -10.09 -5.02
CA ASP A 93 0.43 -11.56 -5.04
C ASP A 93 -0.03 -12.09 -6.40
N ASP A 94 -1.11 -11.52 -6.94
CA ASP A 94 -1.63 -11.86 -8.26
C ASP A 94 -0.61 -11.59 -9.37
N ILE A 95 0.09 -10.45 -9.28
CA ILE A 95 1.16 -10.08 -10.22
C ILE A 95 2.30 -11.10 -10.15
N LEU A 96 2.84 -11.37 -8.97
CA LEU A 96 3.98 -12.28 -8.81
C LEU A 96 3.64 -13.71 -9.23
N ARG A 97 2.43 -14.19 -8.92
CA ARG A 97 1.93 -15.49 -9.35
C ARG A 97 1.83 -15.60 -10.87
N SER A 98 1.41 -14.53 -11.54
CA SER A 98 1.34 -14.45 -13.00
C SER A 98 2.73 -14.39 -13.62
N LEU A 99 3.62 -13.54 -13.09
CA LEU A 99 5.02 -13.41 -13.54
C LEU A 99 5.76 -14.74 -13.43
N LYS A 100 5.63 -15.45 -12.30
CA LYS A 100 6.25 -16.77 -12.09
C LYS A 100 5.84 -17.81 -13.12
N LYS A 101 4.62 -17.71 -13.67
CA LYS A 101 4.12 -18.64 -14.69
C LYS A 101 4.51 -18.22 -16.11
N LEU A 102 4.42 -16.92 -16.42
CA LEU A 102 4.53 -16.41 -17.78
C LEU A 102 5.97 -16.08 -18.17
N VAL A 103 6.75 -15.50 -17.26
CA VAL A 103 8.09 -14.95 -17.53
C VAL A 103 8.98 -15.08 -16.27
N PRO A 104 9.43 -16.29 -15.90
CA PRO A 104 10.24 -16.49 -14.70
C PRO A 104 11.50 -15.62 -14.64
N GLU A 105 12.13 -15.34 -15.78
CA GLU A 105 13.35 -14.52 -15.85
C GLU A 105 13.12 -13.06 -15.41
N PHE A 106 11.86 -12.59 -15.45
CA PHE A 106 11.50 -11.27 -14.94
C PHE A 106 11.81 -11.16 -13.45
N LEU A 107 11.51 -12.21 -12.68
CA LEU A 107 11.67 -12.24 -11.23
C LEU A 107 13.14 -12.31 -10.81
N GLU A 108 14.03 -12.77 -11.69
CA GLU A 108 15.47 -12.75 -11.46
C GLU A 108 16.05 -11.33 -11.55
N SER A 109 15.41 -10.47 -12.35
CA SER A 109 15.83 -9.08 -12.58
C SER A 109 15.11 -8.06 -11.68
N ALA A 110 13.99 -8.46 -11.06
CA ALA A 110 13.12 -7.57 -10.29
C ALA A 110 13.41 -7.61 -8.79
N LYS A 111 13.60 -6.44 -8.18
CA LYS A 111 13.49 -6.27 -6.72
C LYS A 111 12.09 -5.74 -6.37
N ILE A 112 11.35 -6.49 -5.57
CA ILE A 112 9.97 -6.14 -5.19
C ILE A 112 9.96 -5.27 -3.93
N ILE A 113 9.27 -4.13 -4.02
CA ILE A 113 9.22 -3.12 -2.95
C ILE A 113 7.76 -2.78 -2.64
N LEU A 114 7.38 -2.90 -1.37
CA LEU A 114 6.08 -2.48 -0.87
C LEU A 114 6.25 -1.26 0.03
N ILE A 115 5.64 -0.13 -0.35
CA ILE A 115 5.72 1.13 0.41
C ILE A 115 4.44 1.27 1.23
N GLU A 116 4.57 1.08 2.54
CA GLU A 116 3.43 1.05 3.48
C GLU A 116 3.82 1.76 4.78
N LYS A 117 2.89 2.50 5.38
CA LYS A 117 3.10 3.21 6.66
C LYS A 117 2.42 2.50 7.83
N SER A 118 1.40 1.69 7.57
CA SER A 118 0.66 0.96 8.60
C SER A 118 1.43 -0.28 9.04
N THR A 119 1.95 -0.28 10.28
CA THR A 119 2.62 -1.44 10.88
C THR A 119 1.78 -2.72 10.81
N ARG A 120 0.45 -2.60 11.03
CA ARG A 120 -0.49 -3.72 10.93
C ARG A 120 -0.51 -4.33 9.53
N LEU A 121 -0.56 -3.50 8.48
CA LEU A 121 -0.59 -3.99 7.10
C LEU A 121 0.76 -4.58 6.69
N ILE A 122 1.87 -4.00 7.15
CA ILE A 122 3.21 -4.55 6.95
C ILE A 122 3.32 -5.96 7.53
N GLU A 123 2.81 -6.20 8.74
CA GLU A 123 2.81 -7.54 9.33
C GLU A 123 1.99 -8.53 8.51
N ILE A 124 0.83 -8.12 7.97
CA ILE A 124 0.00 -8.95 7.09
C ILE A 124 0.76 -9.26 5.79
N GLN A 125 1.36 -8.26 5.16
CA GLN A 125 2.13 -8.42 3.93
C GLN A 125 3.35 -9.33 4.16
N LYS A 126 4.09 -9.16 5.26
CA LYS A 126 5.23 -10.03 5.59
C LYS A 126 4.83 -11.50 5.72
N LYS A 127 3.64 -11.79 6.26
CA LYS A 127 3.11 -13.16 6.30
C LYS A 127 2.83 -13.72 4.90
N ASN A 128 2.36 -12.88 3.98
CA ASN A 128 2.04 -13.28 2.61
C ASN A 128 3.28 -13.35 1.70
N PHE A 129 4.31 -12.52 1.94
CA PHE A 129 5.48 -12.32 1.06
C PHE A 129 6.83 -12.65 1.72
N PHE A 130 6.86 -13.62 2.63
CA PHE A 130 7.94 -13.93 3.59
C PHE A 130 9.39 -13.91 3.05
N HIS A 131 9.62 -14.01 1.73
CA HIS A 131 10.96 -14.11 1.12
C HIS A 131 11.25 -13.17 -0.06
N ILE A 132 10.28 -12.38 -0.54
CA ILE A 132 10.41 -11.74 -1.88
C ILE A 132 10.40 -10.21 -1.79
N VAL A 133 9.99 -9.65 -0.66
CA VAL A 133 9.57 -8.25 -0.58
C VAL A 133 10.32 -7.51 0.52
N SER A 134 10.81 -6.31 0.18
CA SER A 134 11.21 -5.31 1.17
C SER A 134 10.05 -4.35 1.45
N THR A 135 9.60 -4.25 2.70
CA THR A 135 8.57 -3.28 3.13
C THR A 135 9.25 -2.02 3.66
N TYR A 136 8.94 -0.85 3.10
CA TYR A 136 9.54 0.42 3.51
C TYR A 136 8.52 1.32 4.22
N ASN A 137 8.87 1.75 5.44
CA ASN A 137 8.06 2.64 6.29
C ASN A 137 8.09 4.13 5.90
N GLY A 138 8.70 4.47 4.76
CA GLY A 138 8.72 5.82 4.20
C GLY A 138 9.47 6.87 5.04
N LEU A 139 10.38 6.47 5.94
CA LEU A 139 11.11 7.40 6.82
C LEU A 139 12.64 7.43 6.67
N GLU A 140 13.26 6.60 5.83
CA GLU A 140 14.68 6.78 5.45
C GLU A 140 14.98 5.99 4.17
N ILE A 141 15.59 6.67 3.19
CA ILE A 141 16.28 6.05 2.06
C ILE A 141 17.74 6.37 2.31
N SER A 142 18.49 5.40 2.85
CA SER A 142 19.95 5.39 2.82
C SER A 142 20.44 4.16 2.05
#